data_AF-A0A2E6XQQ7-F1
#
_entry.id   AF-A0A2E6XQQ7-F1
#
_cell.length_a   1.000
_cell.length_b   1.000
_cell.length_c   1.000
_cell.angle_alpha   90.00
_cell.angle_beta   90.00
_cell.angle_gamma   90.00
#
_symmetry.space_group_name_H-M   'P 1'
#
loop_
_entity.id
_entity.type
_entity.pdbx_description
1 polymer ?
#
loop_
_entity_poly.entity_id
_entity_poly.type
_entity_poly.pdbx_seq_one_letter_code
_entity_poly.pdbx_strand_id
1 'polypeptide(L)' 'MKGWKIRAIGLLLMVFGGLLFIWSVRDIQSEWPQIFVGLLSVFSTAMGFALTIMPLDINNEDTEA' A
#
# COMPACT_ATOMS: atom_id res chain seq x y z
N MET A 1 -16.88 6.85 -10.70
CA MET A 1 -15.88 5.92 -11.30
C MET A 1 -14.46 6.06 -10.72
N LYS A 2 -13.99 7.25 -10.31
CA LYS A 2 -12.61 7.43 -9.79
C LYS A 2 -12.35 6.79 -8.40
N GLY A 3 -13.31 6.82 -7.47
CA GLY A 3 -13.11 6.29 -6.10
C GLY A 3 -12.81 4.78 -6.05
N TRP A 4 -13.41 4.00 -6.97
CA TRP A 4 -13.17 2.55 -7.04
C TRP A 4 -11.76 2.21 -7.55
N LYS A 5 -11.17 3.06 -8.42
CA LYS A 5 -9.78 2.89 -8.90
C LYS A 5 -8.76 3.04 -7.78
N ILE A 6 -8.97 3.98 -6.85
CA ILE A 6 -8.04 4.19 -5.73
C ILE A 6 -8.12 3.05 -4.72
N ARG A 7 -9.31 2.50 -4.48
CA ARG A 7 -9.46 1.26 -3.68
C ARG A 7 -8.75 0.07 -4.34
N ALA A 8 -8.85 -0.07 -5.66
CA ALA A 8 -8.13 -1.09 -6.39
C ALA A 8 -6.60 -0.92 -6.29
N ILE A 9 -6.10 0.32 -6.37
CA ILE A 9 -4.69 0.65 -6.14
C ILE A 9 -4.26 0.30 -4.72
N GLY A 10 -5.07 0.63 -3.71
CA GLY A 10 -4.81 0.28 -2.31
C GLY A 10 -4.69 -1.23 -2.10
N LEU A 11 -5.59 -2.01 -2.70
CA LEU A 11 -5.56 -3.47 -2.64
C LEU A 11 -4.31 -4.04 -3.32
N LEU A 12 -3.93 -3.49 -4.48
CA LEU A 12 -2.71 -3.89 -5.19
C LEU A 12 -1.45 -3.58 -4.35
N LEU A 13 -1.42 -2.42 -3.67
CA LEU A 13 -0.36 -2.07 -2.72
C LEU A 13 -0.27 -3.06 -1.55
N MET A 14 -1.41 -3.51 -1.00
CA MET A 14 -1.40 -4.50 0.08
C MET A 14 -0.80 -5.84 -0.37
N VAL A 15 -1.16 -6.30 -1.58
CA VAL A 15 -0.57 -7.51 -2.16
C VAL A 15 0.93 -7.33 -2.38
N PHE A 16 1.35 -6.17 -2.87
CA PHE A 16 2.76 -5.86 -3.09
C PHE A 16 3.56 -5.80 -1.78
N GLY A 17 2.97 -5.22 -0.72
CA GLY A 17 3.54 -5.24 0.63
C GLY A 17 3.71 -6.65 1.17
N GLY A 18 2.72 -7.53 1.00
CA GLY A 18 2.84 -8.94 1.37
C GLY A 18 3.95 -9.69 0.63
N LEU A 19 4.10 -9.44 -0.68
CA LEU A 19 5.19 -10.02 -1.47
C LEU A 19 6.56 -9.51 -1.02
N LEU A 20 6.70 -8.20 -0.77
CA LEU A 20 7.93 -7.60 -0.24
C LEU A 20 8.29 -8.17 1.13
N PHE A 21 7.30 -8.46 1.96
CA PHE A 21 7.53 -9.09 3.26
C PHE A 21 8.09 -10.50 3.07
N ILE A 22 7.46 -11.34 2.25
CA ILE A 22 7.96 -12.69 1.93
C ILE A 22 9.39 -12.64 1.38
N TRP A 23 9.66 -11.68 0.49
CA TRP A 23 10.98 -11.51 -0.10
C TRP A 23 12.03 -11.08 0.94
N SER A 24 11.66 -10.19 1.86
CA SER A 24 12.50 -9.79 3.01
C SER A 24 12.87 -10.99 3.88
N VAL A 25 11.91 -11.84 4.27
CA VAL A 25 12.23 -12.99 5.15
C VAL A 25 12.88 -14.16 4.43
N ARG A 26 12.62 -14.36 3.13
CA ARG A 26 13.07 -15.56 2.42
C ARG A 26 14.39 -15.38 1.69
N ASP A 27 14.56 -14.26 1.00
CA ASP A 27 15.65 -14.07 0.04
C ASP A 27 16.77 -13.15 0.58
N ILE A 28 16.49 -12.33 1.60
CA ILE A 28 17.50 -11.44 2.21
C ILE A 28 18.07 -12.08 3.48
N GLN A 29 19.37 -12.38 3.45
CA GLN A 29 20.12 -12.95 4.59
C GLN A 29 20.92 -11.90 5.37
N SER A 30 21.08 -10.70 4.82
CA SER A 30 21.77 -9.61 5.50
C SER A 30 20.78 -8.84 6.38
N GLU A 31 21.14 -8.68 7.65
CA GLU A 31 20.33 -8.09 8.73
C GLU A 31 19.80 -6.68 8.40
N TRP A 32 20.65 -5.75 7.95
CA TRP A 32 20.21 -4.38 7.65
C TRP A 32 19.26 -4.30 6.44
N PRO A 33 19.58 -4.86 5.26
CA PRO A 33 18.66 -4.89 4.13
C PRO A 33 17.34 -5.60 4.45
N GLN A 34 17.36 -6.67 5.26
CA GLN A 34 16.16 -7.38 5.67
C GLN A 34 15.22 -6.47 6.46
N ILE A 35 15.75 -5.74 7.44
CA ILE A 35 14.98 -4.80 8.25
C ILE A 35 14.40 -3.67 7.40
N PHE A 36 15.20 -3.07 6.49
CA PHE A 36 14.70 -1.99 5.63
C PHE A 36 13.58 -2.46 4.71
N VAL A 37 13.73 -3.62 4.06
CA VAL A 37 12.70 -4.17 3.16
C VAL A 37 11.48 -4.65 3.96
N GLY A 38 11.68 -5.17 5.16
CA GLY A 38 10.61 -5.53 6.09
C GLY A 38 9.79 -4.31 6.51
N LEU A 39 10.43 -3.23 6.95
CA LEU A 39 9.76 -1.98 7.29
C LEU A 39 9.04 -1.36 6.08
N LEU A 40 9.66 -1.39 4.91
CA LEU A 40 9.05 -0.94 3.65
C LEU A 40 7.78 -1.75 3.32
N SER A 41 7.80 -3.06 3.56
CA SER A 41 6.65 -3.94 3.33
C SER A 41 5.47 -3.60 4.25
N VAL A 42 5.76 -3.33 5.53
CA VAL A 42 4.77 -2.94 6.53
C VAL A 42 4.20 -1.57 6.19
N PHE A 43 5.05 -0.62 5.82
CA PHE A 43 4.65 0.71 5.36
C PHE A 43 3.74 0.63 4.12
N SER A 44 4.13 -0.15 3.12
CA SER A 44 3.36 -0.35 1.89
C SER A 44 1.99 -0.98 2.18
N THR A 45 1.94 -1.97 3.07
CA THR A 45 0.69 -2.62 3.49
C THR A 45 -0.22 -1.67 4.26
N ALA A 46 0.33 -0.89 5.20
CA ALA A 46 -0.43 0.09 5.97
C ALA A 46 -0.96 1.22 5.09
N MET A 47 -0.17 1.69 4.13
CA MET A 47 -0.58 2.70 3.16
C MET A 47 -1.65 2.15 2.19
N GLY A 48 -1.50 0.92 1.73
CA GLY A 48 -2.53 0.21 0.95
C GLY A 48 -3.85 0.09 1.71
N PHE A 49 -3.78 -0.27 3.00
CA PHE A 49 -4.95 -0.30 3.89
C PHE A 49 -5.61 1.08 3.99
N ALA A 50 -4.83 2.12 4.27
CA ALA A 50 -5.32 3.49 4.41
C ALA A 50 -6.09 3.94 3.15
N LEU A 51 -5.55 3.65 1.96
CA LEU A 51 -6.20 3.96 0.68
C LEU A 51 -7.49 3.18 0.45
N THR A 52 -7.63 1.98 1.00
CA THR A 52 -8.87 1.21 0.89
C THR A 52 -9.99 1.72 1.79
N ILE A 53 -9.64 2.19 3.00
CA ILE A 53 -10.62 2.68 4.00
C ILE A 53 -10.93 4.17 3.88
N MET A 54 -10.10 4.94 3.15
CA MET A 54 -10.29 6.37 2.99
C MET A 54 -11.66 6.69 2.37
N PRO A 55 -12.45 7.62 2.97
CA PRO A 55 -13.69 8.10 2.36
C PRO A 55 -13.34 9.00 1.17
N LEU A 56 -13.31 8.42 -0.03
CA LEU A 56 -12.98 9.12 -1.28
C LEU A 56 -14.16 9.87 -1.91
N ASP A 57 -15.32 9.87 -1.26
CA ASP A 57 -16.51 10.60 -1.72
C ASP A 57 -16.40 12.12 -1.55
N ILE A 58 -15.34 12.62 -0.92
CA ILE A 58 -15.11 14.06 -0.69
C ILE A 58 -14.65 14.79 -1.98
N ASN A 59 -14.25 14.07 -3.03
CA ASN A 59 -13.53 14.67 -4.17
C ASN A 59 -14.34 14.76 -5.48
N ASN A 60 -15.68 14.79 -5.40
CA ASN A 60 -16.54 15.06 -6.56
C ASN A 60 -17.19 16.45 -6.54
N GLU A 61 -16.96 17.30 -5.53
CA GLU A 61 -17.56 18.64 -5.45
C GLU A 61 -16.60 19.79 -5.84
N ASP A 62 -15.29 19.53 -5.99
CA ASP A 62 -14.29 20.59 -6.21
C ASP A 62 -13.90 20.80 -7.69
N THR A 63 -14.77 20.51 -8.65
CA THR A 63 -14.50 20.79 -10.10
C THR A 63 -15.55 21.69 -10.76
N GLU A 64 -16.51 22.25 -10.00
CA GLU A 64 -17.47 23.23 -10.54
C GLU A 64 -17.65 24.48 -9.64
N ALA A 65 -16.55 25.09 -9.17
CA ALA A 65 -16.57 26.45 -8.61
C ALA A 65 -15.49 27.32 -9.25
#